data_AF-A0A6L5K1M3-F1
#
_entry.id   AF-A0A6L5K1M3-F1
#
_cell.length_a   1.000
_cell.length_b   1.000
_cell.length_c   1.000
_cell.angle_alpha   90.00
_cell.angle_beta   90.00
_cell.angle_gamma   90.00
#
_symmetry.space_group_name_H-M   'P 1'
#
loop_
_entity.id
_entity.type
_entity.pdbx_description
1 polymer ?
#
loop_
_entity_poly.entity_id
_entity_poly.type
_entity_poly.pdbx_seq_one_letter_code
_entity_poly.pdbx_strand_id
1 'polypeptide(L)'
;MKVTYTFKRVKMSGHYEVDLRHRIREERIMVMSGNIGGIYQRFGEDKSFFSTVSLDDPVFQERTIEVILDGQNFVDFKDYINSVSVMFKKERWGKPATTGEVKFFDEQFAEKGNRLTFIYGRGGEGSTEWLNYEYKPKWSFHGGIEWEGDWVKTSDSVITLSPVVNYRSVQITMDKDNIEENGIKAAAFQIKHQIFGKETLREVIIDHEKGDPLEAEYRYLHEEGKLDYQYKVIWLLKDGREIHSDWMKKETPIIYAYYQEQD
;
A
#
# COMPACT_ATOMS: atom_id res chain seq x y z
N MET A 1 -38.54 -28.90 29.23
CA MET A 1 -37.15 -29.33 29.53
C MET A 1 -36.37 -28.09 29.95
N LYS A 2 -35.99 -27.94 31.22
CA LYS A 2 -35.24 -26.76 31.72
C LYS A 2 -33.75 -27.07 31.64
N VAL A 3 -33.00 -26.26 30.89
CA VAL A 3 -31.53 -26.32 30.85
C VAL A 3 -31.00 -25.51 32.03
N THR A 4 -30.40 -26.18 33.01
CA THR A 4 -29.76 -25.55 34.17
C THR A 4 -28.26 -25.43 33.88
N TYR A 5 -27.72 -24.22 33.87
CA TYR A 5 -26.28 -23.99 33.79
C TYR A 5 -25.68 -23.98 35.20
N THR A 6 -24.60 -24.73 35.40
CA THR A 6 -23.83 -24.76 36.66
C THR A 6 -22.42 -24.24 36.40
N PHE A 7 -22.03 -23.17 37.11
CA PHE A 7 -20.66 -22.64 37.07
C PHE A 7 -19.71 -23.62 37.77
N LYS A 8 -18.75 -24.17 37.03
CA LYS A 8 -17.67 -24.98 37.59
C LYS A 8 -16.55 -24.07 38.08
N ARG A 9 -16.44 -23.89 39.39
CA ARG A 9 -15.30 -23.16 40.00
C ARG A 9 -14.08 -24.08 40.04
N VAL A 10 -13.16 -23.89 39.11
CA VAL A 10 -11.86 -24.58 39.10
C VAL A 10 -10.88 -23.77 39.93
N LYS A 11 -10.30 -24.38 40.97
CA LYS A 11 -9.24 -23.78 41.78
C LYS A 11 -7.94 -24.49 41.42
N MET A 12 -7.10 -23.87 40.60
CA MET A 12 -5.74 -24.34 40.34
C MET A 12 -4.84 -23.79 41.44
N SER A 13 -4.16 -24.67 42.17
CA SER A 13 -3.07 -24.32 43.08
C SER A 13 -1.83 -25.07 42.63
N GLY A 14 -0.73 -24.34 42.42
CA GLY A 14 0.60 -24.88 42.16
C GLY A 14 1.63 -24.14 43.00
N HIS A 15 2.74 -24.81 43.31
CA HIS A 15 3.89 -24.16 43.94
C HIS A 15 4.68 -23.42 42.85
N TYR A 16 4.83 -22.10 43.02
CA TYR A 16 5.60 -21.24 42.14
C TYR A 16 6.89 -20.86 42.85
N GLU A 17 8.02 -21.35 42.35
CA GLU A 17 9.34 -20.98 42.85
C GLU A 17 9.89 -19.84 41.99
N VAL A 18 10.15 -18.70 42.63
CA VAL A 18 10.63 -17.49 41.94
C VAL A 18 12.12 -17.35 42.18
N ASP A 19 12.93 -17.63 41.16
CA ASP A 19 14.35 -17.28 41.18
C ASP A 19 14.55 -15.85 40.67
N LEU A 20 14.76 -14.91 41.61
CA LEU A 20 14.92 -13.48 41.36
C LEU A 20 16.25 -13.12 40.67
N ARG A 21 17.09 -14.11 40.33
CA ARG A 21 18.38 -13.90 39.65
C ARG A 21 18.29 -13.77 38.14
N HIS A 22 17.14 -14.10 37.55
CA HIS A 22 16.91 -14.00 36.10
C HIS A 22 15.79 -13.01 35.78
N ARG A 23 16.04 -12.09 34.83
CA ARG A 23 15.03 -11.14 34.35
C ARG A 23 14.29 -11.76 33.16
N ILE A 24 13.16 -12.40 33.41
CA ILE A 24 12.25 -12.90 32.37
C ILE A 24 11.15 -11.85 32.14
N ARG A 25 10.94 -11.45 30.89
CA ARG A 25 9.81 -10.59 30.51
C ARG A 25 8.58 -11.49 30.35
N GLU A 26 7.64 -11.41 31.28
CA GLU A 26 6.37 -12.14 31.22
C GLU A 26 5.24 -11.15 30.91
N GLU A 27 4.60 -11.29 29.75
CA GLU A 27 3.36 -10.56 29.46
C GLU A 27 2.20 -11.22 30.20
N ARG A 28 1.74 -10.58 31.27
CA ARG A 28 0.56 -11.02 32.02
C ARG A 28 -0.67 -10.25 31.55
N ILE A 29 -1.64 -10.95 30.97
CA ILE A 29 -2.97 -10.40 30.72
C ILE A 29 -3.71 -10.32 32.06
N MET A 30 -3.68 -9.15 32.71
CA MET A 30 -4.56 -8.88 33.85
C MET A 30 -5.91 -8.40 33.33
N VAL A 31 -6.94 -9.23 33.51
CA VAL A 31 -8.32 -8.80 33.28
C VAL A 31 -8.73 -7.92 34.46
N MET A 32 -8.76 -6.61 34.26
CA MET A 32 -9.36 -5.68 35.22
C MET A 32 -10.88 -5.73 35.07
N SER A 33 -11.50 -6.77 35.64
CA SER A 33 -12.96 -6.86 35.76
C SER A 33 -13.37 -6.55 37.20
N GLY A 34 -14.29 -5.58 37.35
CA GLY A 34 -14.84 -5.16 38.63
C GLY A 34 -16.34 -4.91 38.49
N ASN A 35 -17.12 -5.32 39.51
CA ASN A 35 -18.55 -5.10 39.52
C ASN A 35 -18.85 -3.68 40.03
N ILE A 36 -19.39 -2.83 39.15
CA ILE A 36 -19.75 -1.45 39.49
C ILE A 36 -21.06 -1.34 40.31
N GLY A 37 -21.78 -2.43 40.51
CA GLY A 37 -23.07 -2.47 41.21
C GLY A 37 -22.98 -1.98 42.65
N GLY A 38 -21.88 -2.24 43.36
CA GLY A 38 -21.67 -1.70 44.71
C GLY A 38 -21.45 -0.17 44.74
N ILE A 39 -20.86 0.38 43.68
CA ILE A 39 -20.68 1.83 43.50
C ILE A 39 -22.02 2.46 43.11
N TYR A 40 -22.75 1.83 42.18
CA TYR A 40 -24.08 2.27 41.77
C TYR A 40 -25.11 2.23 42.92
N GLN A 41 -25.07 1.23 43.79
CA GLN A 41 -25.93 1.17 44.98
C GLN A 41 -25.72 2.36 45.93
N ARG A 42 -24.49 2.91 45.99
CA ARG A 42 -24.16 4.04 46.87
C ARG A 42 -24.36 5.40 46.23
N PHE A 43 -24.15 5.51 44.92
CA PHE A 43 -24.08 6.80 44.23
C PHE A 43 -24.97 6.88 42.97
N GLY A 44 -25.79 5.88 42.68
CA GLY A 44 -26.51 5.76 41.40
C GLY A 44 -27.52 6.87 41.11
N GLU A 45 -28.04 7.54 42.14
CA GLU A 45 -28.92 8.71 42.00
C GLU A 45 -28.16 10.05 41.98
N ASP A 46 -26.87 10.03 42.32
CA ASP A 46 -26.02 11.22 42.30
C ASP A 46 -25.50 11.49 40.88
N LYS A 47 -26.01 12.55 40.26
CA LYS A 47 -25.64 12.97 38.90
C LYS A 47 -24.16 13.32 38.74
N SER A 48 -23.46 13.57 39.85
CA SER A 48 -22.00 13.81 39.88
C SER A 48 -21.21 12.54 39.64
N PHE A 49 -21.78 11.37 39.99
CA PHE A 49 -21.16 10.05 39.80
C PHE A 49 -21.74 9.30 38.61
N PHE A 50 -23.05 9.38 38.39
CA PHE A 50 -23.74 8.75 37.26
C PHE A 50 -24.64 9.77 36.57
N SER A 51 -24.20 10.25 35.41
CA SER A 51 -25.01 11.12 34.55
C SER A 51 -25.56 10.35 33.37
N THR A 52 -26.80 10.65 32.98
CA THR A 52 -27.35 10.22 31.70
C THR A 52 -26.99 11.28 30.67
N VAL A 53 -26.20 10.89 29.68
CA VAL A 53 -25.90 11.73 28.52
C VAL A 53 -26.69 11.20 27.34
N SER A 54 -27.32 12.09 26.59
CA SER A 54 -27.97 11.69 25.33
C SER A 54 -26.88 11.35 24.32
N LEU A 55 -26.98 10.20 23.66
CA LEU A 55 -26.11 9.89 22.51
C LEU A 55 -26.49 10.72 21.27
N ASP A 56 -27.68 11.33 21.28
CA ASP A 56 -28.10 12.31 20.26
C ASP A 56 -27.50 13.71 20.49
N ASP A 57 -26.76 13.91 21.59
CA ASP A 57 -26.05 15.17 21.83
C ASP A 57 -25.00 15.38 20.72
N PRO A 58 -24.97 16.56 20.06
CA PRO A 58 -23.98 16.89 19.03
C PRO A 58 -22.52 16.62 19.44
N VAL A 59 -22.20 16.64 20.73
CA VAL A 59 -20.84 16.34 21.21
C VAL A 59 -20.41 14.90 20.90
N PHE A 60 -21.34 13.94 20.86
CA PHE A 60 -21.07 12.53 20.54
C PHE A 60 -21.22 12.19 19.06
N GLN A 61 -21.55 13.17 18.21
CA GLN A 61 -21.61 12.93 16.78
C GLN A 61 -20.22 12.64 16.23
N GLU A 62 -20.13 11.56 15.47
CA GLU A 62 -18.95 11.17 14.72
C GLU A 62 -19.21 11.31 13.24
N ARG A 63 -18.13 11.55 12.50
CA ARG A 63 -18.14 11.48 11.06
C ARG A 63 -17.25 10.33 10.61
N THR A 64 -17.83 9.48 9.78
CA THR A 64 -17.16 8.40 9.08
C THR A 64 -16.82 8.85 7.67
N ILE A 65 -15.55 8.73 7.29
CA ILE A 65 -15.06 8.93 5.93
C ILE A 65 -14.65 7.58 5.38
N GLU A 66 -15.26 7.16 4.29
CA GLU A 66 -14.83 5.98 3.55
C GLU A 66 -13.76 6.35 2.54
N VAL A 67 -12.69 5.57 2.47
CA VAL A 67 -11.66 5.69 1.43
C VAL A 67 -11.71 4.43 0.60
N ILE A 68 -11.89 4.59 -0.70
CA ILE A 68 -12.02 3.51 -1.67
C ILE A 68 -10.89 3.63 -2.67
N LEU A 69 -10.18 2.53 -2.93
CA LEU A 69 -9.24 2.43 -4.03
C LEU A 69 -9.98 1.99 -5.30
N ASP A 70 -10.00 2.85 -6.31
CA ASP A 70 -10.71 2.66 -7.58
C ASP A 70 -9.81 2.05 -8.66
N GLY A 71 -10.44 1.36 -9.61
CA GLY A 71 -9.81 0.91 -10.85
C GLY A 71 -8.71 -0.15 -10.74
N GLN A 72 -8.30 -0.54 -9.53
CA GLN A 72 -7.27 -1.57 -9.31
C GLN A 72 -7.89 -2.88 -8.84
N ASN A 73 -7.58 -3.97 -9.53
CA ASN A 73 -7.78 -5.31 -8.98
C ASN A 73 -6.61 -5.65 -8.03
N PHE A 74 -6.80 -6.67 -7.20
CA PHE A 74 -5.78 -7.07 -6.22
C PHE A 74 -4.43 -7.45 -6.86
N VAL A 75 -4.44 -7.99 -8.08
CA VAL A 75 -3.23 -8.45 -8.78
C VAL A 75 -2.36 -7.25 -9.18
N ASP A 76 -2.94 -6.26 -9.86
CA ASP A 76 -2.22 -5.05 -10.25
C ASP A 76 -1.76 -4.22 -9.02
N PHE A 77 -2.50 -4.28 -7.90
CA PHE A 77 -2.03 -3.69 -6.66
C PHE A 77 -0.78 -4.39 -6.14
N LYS A 78 -0.84 -5.72 -6.01
CA LYS A 78 0.25 -6.54 -5.47
C LYS A 78 1.53 -6.42 -6.28
N ASP A 79 1.43 -6.42 -7.61
CA ASP A 79 2.60 -6.50 -8.48
C ASP A 79 3.38 -5.19 -8.56
N TYR A 80 2.76 -4.05 -8.21
CA TYR A 80 3.32 -2.73 -8.53
C TYR A 80 3.20 -1.68 -7.43
N ILE A 81 2.23 -1.81 -6.52
CA ILE A 81 2.00 -0.85 -5.44
C ILE A 81 2.48 -1.45 -4.13
N ASN A 82 3.38 -0.76 -3.43
CA ASN A 82 3.77 -1.13 -2.07
C ASN A 82 2.67 -0.69 -1.08
N SER A 83 2.21 0.56 -1.22
CA SER A 83 1.14 1.09 -0.38
C SER A 83 0.50 2.36 -0.96
N VAL A 84 -0.74 2.61 -0.54
CA VAL A 84 -1.45 3.87 -0.77
C VAL A 84 -1.92 4.40 0.57
N SER A 85 -1.57 5.63 0.93
CA SER A 85 -2.05 6.25 2.15
C SER A 85 -2.79 7.55 1.90
N VAL A 86 -3.71 7.85 2.81
CA VAL A 86 -4.42 9.12 2.86
C VAL A 86 -4.20 9.70 4.25
N MET A 87 -3.51 10.83 4.29
CA MET A 87 -3.39 11.64 5.49
C MET A 87 -4.61 12.53 5.60
N PHE A 88 -5.15 12.65 6.80
CA PHE A 88 -6.29 13.48 7.14
C PHE A 88 -5.87 14.59 8.08
N LYS A 89 -6.47 15.77 7.90
CA LYS A 89 -6.34 16.92 8.79
C LYS A 89 -7.69 17.59 8.95
N LYS A 90 -8.17 17.67 10.19
CA LYS A 90 -9.35 18.45 10.58
C LYS A 90 -8.91 19.57 11.50
N GLU A 91 -8.94 20.79 10.98
CA GLU A 91 -8.77 21.99 11.78
C GLU A 91 -9.88 22.12 12.82
N ARG A 92 -9.55 22.57 14.03
CA ARG A 92 -10.52 22.75 15.11
C ARG A 92 -10.46 24.16 15.66
N TRP A 93 -11.62 24.74 15.95
CA TRP A 93 -11.69 26.09 16.48
C TRP A 93 -11.07 26.18 17.87
N GLY A 94 -9.94 26.90 17.98
CA GLY A 94 -9.24 27.13 19.24
C GLY A 94 -8.67 25.86 19.90
N LYS A 95 -8.53 24.76 19.16
CA LYS A 95 -7.98 23.48 19.62
C LYS A 95 -6.98 22.92 18.59
N PRO A 96 -6.07 22.02 18.99
CA PRO A 96 -5.21 21.33 18.03
C PRO A 96 -6.02 20.60 16.95
N ALA A 97 -5.50 20.58 15.73
CA ALA A 97 -6.09 19.83 14.64
C ALA A 97 -6.14 18.32 14.96
N THR A 98 -7.20 17.65 14.51
CA THR A 98 -7.23 16.19 14.50
C THR A 98 -6.56 15.70 13.22
N THR A 99 -5.52 14.90 13.37
CA THR A 99 -4.82 14.26 12.24
C THR A 99 -5.03 12.76 12.28
N GLY A 100 -4.97 12.12 11.12
CA GLY A 100 -5.03 10.68 11.01
C GLY A 100 -4.45 10.19 9.70
N GLU A 101 -4.27 8.89 9.58
CA GLU A 101 -3.84 8.24 8.35
C GLU A 101 -4.61 6.93 8.19
N VAL A 102 -5.06 6.66 6.97
CA VAL A 102 -5.44 5.31 6.55
C VAL A 102 -4.50 4.87 5.45
N LYS A 103 -4.16 3.58 5.44
CA LYS A 103 -3.14 3.07 4.53
C LYS A 103 -3.51 1.68 4.04
N PHE A 104 -3.54 1.51 2.73
CA PHE A 104 -3.65 0.23 2.05
C PHE A 104 -2.26 -0.39 1.90
N PHE A 105 -2.14 -1.65 2.30
CA PHE A 105 -1.02 -2.55 2.03
C PHE A 105 -1.58 -3.84 1.40
N ASP A 106 -0.72 -4.67 0.81
CA ASP A 106 -1.16 -5.88 0.10
C ASP A 106 -1.96 -6.82 1.01
N GLU A 107 -1.51 -7.04 2.25
CA GLU A 107 -2.19 -7.94 3.18
C GLU A 107 -3.57 -7.41 3.56
N GLN A 108 -3.67 -6.10 3.81
CA GLN A 108 -4.94 -5.46 4.16
C GLN A 108 -5.90 -5.41 2.97
N PHE A 109 -5.40 -5.25 1.75
CA PHE A 109 -6.23 -5.28 0.55
C PHE A 109 -6.80 -6.68 0.32
N ALA A 110 -6.01 -7.73 0.59
CA ALA A 110 -6.49 -9.11 0.52
C ALA A 110 -7.60 -9.41 1.55
N GLU A 111 -7.48 -8.89 2.78
CA GLU A 111 -8.41 -9.16 3.87
C GLU A 111 -9.68 -8.29 3.85
N LYS A 112 -9.52 -6.97 3.64
CA LYS A 112 -10.59 -5.96 3.78
C LYS A 112 -11.07 -5.42 2.42
N GLY A 113 -10.43 -5.83 1.34
CA GLY A 113 -10.68 -5.31 0.01
C GLY A 113 -10.12 -3.90 -0.17
N ASN A 114 -10.75 -3.16 -1.07
CA ASN A 114 -10.33 -1.82 -1.47
C ASN A 114 -10.96 -0.69 -0.65
N ARG A 115 -11.46 -0.96 0.57
CA ARG A 115 -12.15 0.04 1.39
C ARG A 115 -11.57 0.13 2.81
N LEU A 116 -11.24 1.36 3.21
CA LEU A 116 -10.83 1.72 4.56
C LEU A 116 -11.69 2.87 5.10
N THR A 117 -11.56 3.12 6.40
CA THR A 117 -12.40 4.11 7.08
C THR A 117 -11.58 4.97 8.03
N PHE A 118 -11.83 6.27 8.01
CA PHE A 118 -11.35 7.23 8.99
C PHE A 118 -12.54 7.80 9.76
N ILE A 119 -12.43 7.91 11.09
CA ILE A 119 -13.52 8.41 11.94
C ILE A 119 -12.99 9.56 12.78
N TYR A 120 -13.76 10.64 12.88
CA TYR A 120 -13.48 11.73 13.81
C TYR A 120 -14.75 12.30 14.45
N GLY A 121 -14.65 12.71 15.71
CA GLY A 121 -15.75 13.31 16.45
C GLY A 121 -15.96 14.80 16.13
N ARG A 122 -17.21 15.27 16.28
CA ARG A 122 -17.63 16.67 16.13
C ARG A 122 -16.94 17.62 17.10
N GLY A 123 -16.61 17.16 18.30
CA GLY A 123 -15.77 17.90 19.25
C GLY A 123 -16.40 19.20 19.78
N GLY A 124 -17.73 19.30 19.74
CA GLY A 124 -18.52 20.44 20.23
C GLY A 124 -18.64 21.62 19.27
N GLU A 125 -18.24 21.47 17.99
CA GLU A 125 -18.39 22.50 16.98
C GLU A 125 -19.88 22.69 16.60
N GLY A 126 -20.47 23.87 16.85
CA GLY A 126 -21.90 24.12 16.64
C GLY A 126 -22.32 24.29 15.17
N SER A 127 -21.42 24.72 14.30
CA SER A 127 -21.67 24.91 12.86
C SER A 127 -21.52 23.60 12.09
N THR A 128 -21.99 23.55 10.84
CA THR A 128 -21.76 22.43 9.89
C THR A 128 -20.33 22.37 9.37
N GLU A 129 -19.50 23.38 9.63
CA GLU A 129 -18.08 23.41 9.24
C GLU A 129 -17.26 22.26 9.84
N TRP A 130 -17.76 21.62 10.90
CA TRP A 130 -17.14 20.42 11.47
C TRP A 130 -17.07 19.25 10.48
N LEU A 131 -17.90 19.28 9.43
CA LEU A 131 -17.89 18.34 8.33
C LEU A 131 -16.67 18.56 7.40
N ASN A 132 -16.11 19.76 7.35
CA ASN A 132 -15.00 20.07 6.46
C ASN A 132 -13.70 19.50 6.99
N TYR A 133 -12.92 18.86 6.13
CA TYR A 133 -11.60 18.35 6.43
C TYR A 133 -10.70 18.46 5.21
N GLU A 134 -9.41 18.27 5.42
CA GLU A 134 -8.41 18.19 4.37
C GLU A 134 -7.85 16.76 4.32
N TYR A 135 -7.56 16.29 3.11
CA TYR A 135 -6.86 15.03 2.92
C TYR A 135 -5.72 15.18 1.92
N LYS A 136 -4.73 14.30 2.02
CA LYS A 136 -3.59 14.27 1.10
C LYS A 136 -3.26 12.81 0.74
N PRO A 137 -3.39 12.42 -0.54
CA PRO A 137 -3.03 11.09 -0.98
C PRO A 137 -1.52 10.96 -1.17
N LYS A 138 -0.98 9.80 -0.79
CA LYS A 138 0.40 9.41 -1.05
C LYS A 138 0.44 8.00 -1.61
N TRP A 139 1.16 7.82 -2.71
CA TRP A 139 1.34 6.55 -3.40
C TRP A 139 2.80 6.13 -3.31
N SER A 140 3.02 4.85 -2.99
CA SER A 140 4.34 4.22 -3.00
C SER A 140 4.30 2.99 -3.90
N PHE A 141 5.12 3.00 -4.94
CA PHE A 141 5.24 1.95 -5.93
C PHE A 141 6.57 1.20 -5.77
N HIS A 142 6.61 -0.02 -6.29
CA HIS A 142 7.83 -0.83 -6.35
C HIS A 142 8.98 -0.08 -7.04
N GLY A 143 10.21 -0.39 -6.65
CA GLY A 143 11.38 0.35 -7.12
C GLY A 143 11.58 1.70 -6.42
N GLY A 144 10.87 1.96 -5.32
CA GLY A 144 11.01 3.17 -4.51
C GLY A 144 10.54 4.44 -5.23
N ILE A 145 9.53 4.30 -6.07
CA ILE A 145 8.87 5.42 -6.75
C ILE A 145 7.77 5.91 -5.80
N GLU A 146 7.76 7.21 -5.52
CA GLU A 146 6.75 7.81 -4.66
C GLU A 146 6.07 8.96 -5.41
N TRP A 147 4.78 9.13 -5.14
CA TRP A 147 4.03 10.31 -5.54
C TRP A 147 3.21 10.81 -4.37
N GLU A 148 3.15 12.12 -4.23
CA GLU A 148 2.39 12.77 -3.17
C GLU A 148 1.58 13.91 -3.79
N GLY A 149 0.28 13.90 -3.54
CA GLY A 149 -0.62 14.95 -3.98
C GLY A 149 -0.58 16.15 -3.03
N ASP A 150 -1.31 17.20 -3.40
CA ASP A 150 -1.56 18.35 -2.53
C ASP A 150 -2.67 18.08 -1.51
N TRP A 151 -2.75 18.93 -0.48
CA TRP A 151 -3.88 18.93 0.43
C TRP A 151 -5.16 19.38 -0.29
N VAL A 152 -6.18 18.53 -0.24
CA VAL A 152 -7.49 18.79 -0.82
C VAL A 152 -8.49 19.01 0.31
N LYS A 153 -9.11 20.19 0.33
CA LYS A 153 -10.21 20.50 1.26
C LYS A 153 -11.53 20.00 0.70
N THR A 154 -12.27 19.22 1.49
CA THR A 154 -13.58 18.69 1.10
C THR A 154 -14.51 18.52 2.32
N SER A 155 -15.78 18.26 2.03
CA SER A 155 -16.80 17.83 2.97
C SER A 155 -17.44 16.50 2.56
N ASP A 156 -16.84 15.74 1.66
CA ASP A 156 -17.39 14.46 1.16
C ASP A 156 -17.29 13.35 2.21
N SER A 157 -18.21 12.38 2.19
CA SER A 157 -18.14 11.21 3.09
C SER A 157 -17.38 10.04 2.47
N VAL A 158 -17.08 10.11 1.18
CA VAL A 158 -16.36 9.08 0.43
C VAL A 158 -15.26 9.73 -0.38
N ILE A 159 -14.04 9.20 -0.26
CA ILE A 159 -12.90 9.55 -1.09
C ILE A 159 -12.60 8.35 -1.98
N THR A 160 -12.62 8.58 -3.28
CA THR A 160 -12.22 7.60 -4.27
C THR A 160 -10.82 7.94 -4.76
N LEU A 161 -9.89 7.01 -4.58
CA LEU A 161 -8.50 7.14 -5.02
C LEU A 161 -8.28 6.35 -6.30
N SER A 162 -8.01 7.03 -7.40
CA SER A 162 -7.60 6.40 -8.65
C SER A 162 -6.06 6.45 -8.78
N PRO A 163 -5.43 5.43 -9.39
CA PRO A 163 -4.00 5.42 -9.66
C PRO A 163 -3.55 6.65 -10.45
N VAL A 164 -2.42 7.22 -10.06
CA VAL A 164 -1.78 8.36 -10.74
C VAL A 164 -0.81 7.95 -11.85
N VAL A 165 -0.75 6.65 -12.15
CA VAL A 165 0.16 6.03 -13.10
C VAL A 165 -0.57 4.93 -13.87
N ASN A 166 -0.09 4.65 -15.06
CA ASN A 166 -0.56 3.54 -15.87
C ASN A 166 0.58 2.53 -16.09
N TYR A 167 0.18 1.33 -16.51
CA TYR A 167 1.13 0.30 -16.90
C TYR A 167 1.16 0.15 -18.40
N ARG A 168 2.35 -0.11 -18.92
CA ARG A 168 2.53 -0.45 -20.32
C ARG A 168 3.54 -1.56 -20.49
N SER A 169 3.25 -2.46 -21.41
CA SER A 169 4.14 -3.55 -21.79
C SER A 169 4.94 -3.18 -23.04
N VAL A 170 6.22 -3.52 -23.00
CA VAL A 170 7.12 -3.54 -24.16
C VAL A 170 7.38 -4.98 -24.52
N GLN A 171 6.99 -5.35 -25.74
CA GLN A 171 7.34 -6.64 -26.32
C GLN A 171 8.75 -6.54 -26.90
N ILE A 172 9.60 -7.49 -26.53
CA ILE A 172 10.97 -7.61 -26.98
C ILE A 172 11.04 -8.88 -27.80
N THR A 173 11.50 -8.77 -29.03
CA THR A 173 11.61 -9.90 -29.97
C THR A 173 12.98 -9.88 -30.62
N MET A 174 13.60 -11.04 -30.73
CA MET A 174 14.86 -11.23 -31.45
C MET A 174 14.65 -12.12 -32.66
N ASP A 175 15.39 -11.84 -33.73
CA ASP A 175 15.33 -12.62 -34.96
C ASP A 175 16.17 -13.90 -34.85
N LYS A 176 15.53 -15.06 -35.07
CA LYS A 176 16.18 -16.36 -34.89
C LYS A 176 17.33 -16.57 -35.88
N ASP A 177 17.08 -16.29 -37.16
CA ASP A 177 18.07 -16.52 -38.21
C ASP A 177 19.30 -15.62 -37.97
N ASN A 178 19.06 -14.36 -37.59
CA ASN A 178 20.13 -13.42 -37.21
C ASN A 178 20.96 -13.88 -36.00
N ILE A 179 20.33 -14.44 -34.95
CA ILE A 179 21.06 -14.97 -33.78
C ILE A 179 21.94 -16.15 -34.18
N GLU A 180 21.40 -17.09 -34.95
CA GLU A 180 22.10 -18.31 -35.34
C GLU A 180 23.28 -18.01 -36.27
N GLU A 181 23.07 -17.16 -37.28
CA GLU A 181 24.09 -16.75 -38.24
C GLU A 181 25.26 -16.00 -37.59
N ASN A 182 24.98 -15.15 -36.61
CA ASN A 182 26.00 -14.33 -35.94
C ASN A 182 26.58 -14.98 -34.67
N GLY A 183 26.20 -16.22 -34.36
CA GLY A 183 26.73 -16.94 -33.20
C GLY A 183 26.40 -16.25 -31.87
N ILE A 184 25.21 -15.68 -31.74
CA ILE A 184 24.75 -15.00 -30.52
C ILE A 184 24.26 -16.06 -29.52
N LYS A 185 24.74 -15.95 -28.27
CA LYS A 185 24.39 -16.82 -27.15
C LYS A 185 23.24 -16.24 -26.34
N ALA A 186 23.31 -14.95 -26.03
CA ALA A 186 22.31 -14.26 -25.22
C ALA A 186 22.26 -12.78 -25.58
N ALA A 187 21.17 -12.11 -25.23
CA ALA A 187 21.07 -10.66 -25.25
C ALA A 187 20.51 -10.13 -23.94
N ALA A 188 21.12 -9.07 -23.42
CA ALA A 188 20.61 -8.29 -22.30
C ALA A 188 20.08 -6.96 -22.80
N PHE A 189 18.80 -6.72 -22.55
CA PHE A 189 18.08 -5.49 -22.85
C PHE A 189 18.07 -4.61 -21.62
N GLN A 190 18.87 -3.56 -21.62
CA GLN A 190 18.82 -2.55 -20.57
C GLN A 190 17.83 -1.47 -20.98
N ILE A 191 16.72 -1.39 -20.25
CA ILE A 191 15.61 -0.48 -20.51
C ILE A 191 15.54 0.53 -19.38
N LYS A 192 15.58 1.81 -19.73
CA LYS A 192 15.40 2.90 -18.79
C LYS A 192 14.23 3.79 -19.16
N HIS A 193 13.50 4.21 -18.14
CA HIS A 193 12.35 5.09 -18.25
C HIS A 193 12.31 6.03 -17.04
N GLN A 194 11.55 7.12 -17.15
CA GLN A 194 11.44 8.11 -16.09
C GLN A 194 10.00 8.19 -15.59
N ILE A 195 9.86 8.26 -14.27
CA ILE A 195 8.58 8.39 -13.61
C ILE A 195 8.71 9.26 -12.37
N PHE A 196 7.89 10.30 -12.28
CA PHE A 196 7.93 11.31 -11.21
C PHE A 196 9.35 11.87 -10.97
N GLY A 197 10.07 12.11 -12.07
CA GLY A 197 11.44 12.63 -12.03
C GLY A 197 12.51 11.58 -11.74
N LYS A 198 12.16 10.35 -11.35
CA LYS A 198 13.10 9.27 -11.04
C LYS A 198 13.38 8.41 -12.27
N GLU A 199 14.66 8.26 -12.62
CA GLU A 199 15.09 7.29 -13.63
C GLU A 199 15.07 5.87 -13.05
N THR A 200 14.45 4.95 -13.78
CA THR A 200 14.42 3.52 -13.44
C THR A 200 15.13 2.75 -14.53
N LEU A 201 16.09 1.91 -14.15
CA LEU A 201 16.77 0.96 -15.04
C LEU A 201 16.31 -0.47 -14.71
N ARG A 202 16.00 -1.22 -15.76
CA ARG A 202 15.71 -2.65 -15.71
C ARG A 202 16.46 -3.39 -16.79
N GLU A 203 16.75 -4.65 -16.51
CA GLU A 203 17.45 -5.54 -17.42
C GLU A 203 16.58 -6.75 -17.69
N VAL A 204 16.41 -7.09 -18.97
CA VAL A 204 15.73 -8.30 -19.43
C VAL A 204 16.74 -9.12 -20.21
N ILE A 205 16.91 -10.38 -19.84
CA ILE A 205 17.89 -11.27 -20.46
C ILE A 205 17.15 -12.36 -21.22
N ILE A 206 17.56 -12.60 -22.46
CA ILE A 206 17.12 -13.73 -23.28
C ILE A 206 18.36 -14.58 -23.56
N ASP A 207 18.41 -15.79 -23.00
CA ASP A 207 19.52 -16.74 -23.16
C ASP A 207 19.12 -17.87 -24.12
N HIS A 208 19.50 -17.71 -25.39
CA HIS A 208 19.16 -18.66 -26.44
C HIS A 208 19.78 -20.04 -26.21
N GLU A 209 21.00 -20.11 -25.65
CA GLU A 209 21.65 -21.39 -25.35
C GLU A 209 20.95 -22.19 -24.24
N LYS A 210 20.27 -21.50 -23.31
CA LYS A 210 19.43 -22.15 -22.30
C LYS A 210 18.06 -22.56 -22.83
N GLY A 211 17.75 -22.23 -24.09
CA GLY A 211 16.46 -22.51 -24.70
C GLY A 211 15.37 -21.51 -24.32
N ASP A 212 15.73 -20.29 -23.90
CA ASP A 212 14.76 -19.24 -23.65
C ASP A 212 13.99 -18.89 -24.95
N PRO A 213 12.70 -18.55 -24.86
CA PRO A 213 11.98 -17.96 -25.98
C PRO A 213 12.69 -16.69 -26.46
N LEU A 214 12.76 -16.49 -27.78
CA LEU A 214 13.30 -15.27 -28.38
C LEU A 214 12.36 -14.06 -28.27
N GLU A 215 11.43 -14.13 -27.33
CA GLU A 215 10.41 -13.16 -27.04
C GLU A 215 10.36 -12.95 -25.52
N ALA A 216 10.31 -11.69 -25.09
CA ALA A 216 10.13 -11.32 -23.70
C ALA A 216 9.19 -10.13 -23.59
N GLU A 217 8.56 -10.00 -22.42
CA GLU A 217 7.70 -8.87 -22.12
C GLU A 217 8.26 -8.11 -20.91
N TYR A 218 8.36 -6.80 -21.04
CA TYR A 218 8.72 -5.92 -19.95
C TYR A 218 7.60 -4.92 -19.69
N ARG A 219 6.96 -5.03 -18.52
CA ARG A 219 5.92 -4.09 -18.08
C ARG A 219 6.55 -2.99 -17.22
N TYR A 220 6.30 -1.74 -17.58
CA TYR A 220 6.79 -0.57 -16.88
C TYR A 220 5.66 0.39 -16.49
N LEU A 221 5.94 1.19 -15.47
CA LEU A 221 5.08 2.25 -14.97
C LEU A 221 5.36 3.55 -15.72
N HIS A 222 4.30 4.30 -16.04
CA HIS A 222 4.45 5.61 -16.66
C HIS A 222 3.36 6.60 -16.23
N GLU A 223 3.71 7.89 -16.30
CA GLU A 223 2.74 8.98 -16.18
C GLU A 223 1.88 9.07 -17.45
N GLU A 224 0.70 9.67 -17.36
CA GLU A 224 -0.14 9.91 -18.52
C GLU A 224 0.60 10.73 -19.59
N GLY A 225 0.59 10.24 -20.84
CA GLY A 225 1.27 10.88 -21.96
C GLY A 225 2.81 10.74 -21.99
N LYS A 226 3.46 10.23 -20.94
CA LYS A 226 4.92 10.03 -20.89
C LYS A 226 5.30 8.59 -21.20
N LEU A 227 5.19 8.25 -22.47
CA LEU A 227 5.32 6.89 -22.98
C LEU A 227 6.75 6.52 -23.44
N ASP A 228 7.68 7.46 -23.35
CA ASP A 228 9.02 7.28 -23.85
C ASP A 228 9.93 6.50 -22.91
N TYR A 229 10.78 5.68 -23.51
CA TYR A 229 11.82 4.93 -22.83
C TYR A 229 13.07 4.93 -23.71
N GLN A 230 14.20 4.63 -23.09
CA GLN A 230 15.45 4.39 -23.79
C GLN A 230 15.88 2.94 -23.54
N TYR A 231 16.46 2.31 -24.54
CA TYR A 231 17.01 0.98 -24.39
C TYR A 231 18.36 0.86 -25.08
N LYS A 232 19.17 -0.08 -24.58
CA LYS A 232 20.35 -0.57 -25.27
C LYS A 232 20.36 -2.10 -25.21
N VAL A 233 21.00 -2.71 -26.18
CA VAL A 233 21.15 -4.16 -26.27
C VAL A 233 22.62 -4.51 -26.08
N ILE A 234 22.88 -5.47 -25.20
CA ILE A 234 24.19 -6.07 -25.01
C ILE A 234 24.11 -7.49 -25.54
N TRP A 235 24.84 -7.77 -26.60
CA TRP A 235 24.90 -9.08 -27.26
C TRP A 235 26.08 -9.86 -26.71
N LEU A 236 25.83 -11.06 -26.20
CA LEU A 236 26.87 -12.00 -25.80
C LEU A 236 27.05 -13.03 -26.92
N LEU A 237 28.24 -13.10 -27.50
CA LEU A 237 28.58 -14.06 -28.55
C LEU A 237 29.08 -15.37 -27.95
N LYS A 238 29.03 -16.45 -28.74
CA LYS A 238 29.52 -17.79 -28.35
C LYS A 238 31.02 -17.83 -28.02
N ASP A 239 31.80 -16.91 -28.58
CA ASP A 239 33.24 -16.76 -28.28
C ASP A 239 33.51 -15.98 -26.98
N GLY A 240 32.46 -15.50 -26.30
CA GLY A 240 32.54 -14.76 -25.05
C GLY A 240 32.70 -13.24 -25.21
N ARG A 241 32.72 -12.70 -26.45
CA ARG A 241 32.71 -11.26 -26.66
C ARG A 241 31.35 -10.65 -26.35
N GLU A 242 31.37 -9.42 -25.84
CA GLU A 242 30.17 -8.59 -25.64
C GLU A 242 30.18 -7.43 -26.62
N ILE A 243 29.08 -7.24 -27.34
CA ILE A 243 28.87 -6.12 -28.27
C ILE A 243 27.70 -5.28 -27.77
N HIS A 244 27.90 -3.97 -27.68
CA HIS A 244 26.95 -3.05 -27.08
C HIS A 244 26.38 -2.12 -28.16
N SER A 245 25.05 -2.00 -28.21
CA SER A 245 24.43 -0.94 -28.99
C SER A 245 24.51 0.41 -28.26
N ASP A 246 24.36 1.49 -29.02
CA ASP A 246 24.02 2.80 -28.45
C ASP A 246 22.65 2.78 -27.77
N TRP A 247 22.41 3.79 -26.94
CA TRP A 247 21.09 4.07 -26.37
C TRP A 247 20.14 4.58 -27.46
N MET A 248 19.05 3.86 -27.67
CA MET A 248 17.97 4.22 -28.59
C MET A 248 16.76 4.70 -27.81
N LYS A 249 16.14 5.81 -28.25
CA LYS A 249 14.88 6.31 -27.69
C LYS A 249 13.68 5.76 -28.48
N LYS A 250 12.64 5.30 -27.78
CA LYS A 250 11.40 4.83 -28.38
C LYS A 250 10.17 5.17 -27.53
N GLU A 251 9.03 5.20 -28.21
CA GLU A 251 7.68 5.32 -27.61
C GLU A 251 6.76 4.17 -28.03
N THR A 252 7.15 3.36 -29.01
CA THR A 252 6.35 2.21 -29.49
C THR A 252 6.45 1.04 -28.50
N PRO A 253 5.43 0.18 -28.38
CA PRO A 253 5.46 -0.93 -27.41
C PRO A 253 6.29 -2.14 -27.90
N ILE A 254 7.14 -1.97 -28.90
CA ILE A 254 7.88 -3.06 -29.55
C ILE A 254 9.36 -2.70 -29.69
N ILE A 255 10.21 -3.58 -29.18
CA ILE A 255 11.65 -3.65 -29.44
C ILE A 255 11.89 -4.87 -30.32
N TYR A 256 12.21 -4.63 -31.59
CA TYR A 256 12.75 -5.65 -32.47
C TYR A 256 14.27 -5.52 -32.47
N ALA A 257 14.94 -6.56 -32.01
CA ALA A 257 16.39 -6.60 -31.84
C ALA A 257 17.01 -7.40 -32.98
N TYR A 258 17.85 -6.72 -33.75
CA TYR A 258 18.58 -7.30 -34.87
C TYR A 258 20.04 -6.89 -34.74
N TYR A 259 20.94 -7.87 -34.67
CA TYR A 259 22.36 -7.66 -34.59
C TYR A 259 22.92 -7.27 -35.97
N GLN A 260 23.67 -6.17 -36.00
CA GLN A 260 24.47 -5.75 -37.15
C GLN A 260 25.86 -5.41 -36.62
N GLU A 261 26.88 -6.00 -37.24
CA GLU A 261 28.26 -5.65 -36.93
C GLU A 261 28.51 -4.21 -37.38
N GLN A 262 28.94 -3.36 -36.45
CA GLN A 262 29.35 -1.99 -36.78
C GLN A 262 30.81 -2.04 -37.25
N ASP A 263 31.04 -1.69 -38.52
CA ASP A 263 32.38 -1.56 -39.13
C ASP A 263 33.29 -0.54 -38.41
#